data_AF-A0A518I5X8-F1
#
_entry.id   AF-A0A518I5X8-F1
#
_cell.length_a   1.000
_cell.length_b   1.000
_cell.length_c   1.000
_cell.angle_alpha   90.00
_cell.angle_beta   90.00
_cell.angle_gamma   90.00
#
_symmetry.space_group_name_H-M   'P 1'
#
loop_
_entity.id
_entity.type
_entity.pdbx_description
1 polymer ?
#
loop_
_entity_poly.entity_id
_entity_poly.type
_entity_poly.pdbx_seq_one_letter_code
_entity_poly.pdbx_strand_id
1 'polypeptide(L)'
;MENDKKTTPAKVSNTTNKVKEAKQPPICRVEFSGISAAVWPKQIPSADGKPRETWMVSLTRSYRDGNETKRTHVLFPEHLLPASMALIKAWEFIENGGIAEEQNDA
;
A
#
# COMPACT_ATOMS: atom_id res chain seq x y z
N MET A 1 13.68 -1.58 62.62
CA MET A 1 13.25 -2.42 61.48
C MET A 1 13.59 -1.66 60.21
N GLU A 2 14.83 -1.82 59.76
CA GLU A 2 15.32 -1.34 58.47
C GLU A 2 14.68 -2.16 57.35
N ASN A 3 14.15 -1.49 56.34
CA ASN A 3 13.69 -2.15 55.12
C ASN A 3 14.70 -1.87 54.01
N ASP A 4 15.51 -2.89 53.72
CA ASP A 4 16.37 -3.01 52.55
C ASP A 4 15.56 -2.89 51.26
N LYS A 5 15.75 -1.79 50.51
CA LYS A 5 15.26 -1.70 49.13
C LYS A 5 16.42 -1.91 48.16
N LYS A 6 16.55 -3.18 47.76
CA LYS A 6 17.43 -3.74 46.74
C LYS A 6 17.33 -2.98 45.41
N THR A 7 18.39 -2.28 45.03
CA THR A 7 18.59 -1.70 43.69
C THR A 7 19.05 -2.81 42.73
N THR A 8 18.44 -2.93 41.56
CA THR A 8 18.87 -3.86 40.48
C THR A 8 18.66 -3.15 39.14
N PRO A 9 19.62 -3.24 38.20
CA PRO A 9 19.90 -2.16 37.24
C PRO A 9 18.90 -2.07 36.08
N ALA A 10 18.76 -0.83 35.59
CA ALA A 10 17.94 -0.46 34.45
C ALA A 10 18.28 -1.31 33.21
N LYS A 11 17.29 -2.03 32.71
CA LYS A 11 17.31 -2.70 31.40
C LYS A 11 17.38 -1.61 30.33
N VAL A 12 18.57 -1.35 29.81
CA VAL A 12 18.78 -0.51 28.63
C VAL A 12 18.13 -1.21 27.44
N SER A 13 16.88 -0.85 27.17
CA SER A 13 16.16 -1.30 26.00
C SER A 13 16.69 -0.50 24.83
N ASN A 14 17.62 -1.10 24.06
CA ASN A 14 18.01 -0.61 22.74
C ASN A 14 16.76 -0.59 21.86
N THR A 15 16.02 0.52 21.91
CA THR A 15 14.94 0.82 20.99
C THR A 15 15.64 1.26 19.72
N THR A 16 16.01 0.28 18.89
CA THR A 16 16.33 0.50 17.49
C THR A 16 15.15 1.28 16.92
N ASN A 17 15.36 2.57 16.66
CA ASN A 17 14.43 3.40 15.93
C ASN A 17 14.18 2.71 14.59
N LYS A 18 13.10 1.91 14.52
CA LYS A 18 12.41 1.66 13.27
C LYS A 18 11.90 3.03 12.85
N VAL A 19 12.73 3.74 12.10
CA VAL A 19 12.28 4.81 11.22
C VAL A 19 11.13 4.17 10.45
N LYS A 20 9.90 4.55 10.80
CA LYS A 20 8.73 4.21 10.00
C LYS A 20 9.04 4.87 8.66
N GLU A 21 9.46 4.09 7.66
CA GLU A 21 9.38 4.54 6.28
C GLU A 21 7.97 5.06 6.13
N ALA A 22 7.85 6.39 5.95
CA ALA A 22 6.59 6.99 5.62
C ALA A 22 6.16 6.32 4.33
N LYS A 23 5.23 5.36 4.43
CA LYS A 23 4.67 4.66 3.28
C LYS A 23 4.07 5.74 2.41
N GLN A 24 4.78 6.13 1.34
CA GLN A 24 4.26 7.09 0.37
C GLN A 24 2.90 6.57 -0.10
N PRO A 25 1.87 7.41 -0.20
CA PRO A 25 0.59 6.97 -0.73
C PRO A 25 0.74 6.47 -2.19
N PRO A 26 -0.15 5.60 -2.67
CA PRO A 26 -0.13 5.21 -4.07
C PRO A 26 -0.33 6.44 -4.96
N ILE A 27 0.32 6.45 -6.12
CA ILE A 27 0.21 7.56 -7.08
C ILE A 27 -1.12 7.55 -7.84
N CYS A 28 -1.77 6.39 -7.92
CA CYS A 28 -3.12 6.24 -8.45
C CYS A 28 -3.84 5.14 -7.68
N ARG A 29 -5.13 5.34 -7.40
CA ARG A 29 -6.01 4.33 -6.85
C ARG A 29 -7.36 4.40 -7.56
N VAL A 30 -7.75 3.28 -8.14
CA VAL A 30 -9.05 3.10 -8.79
C VAL A 30 -9.85 2.07 -8.00
N GLU A 31 -11.17 2.27 -7.89
CA GLU A 31 -12.03 1.39 -7.10
C GLU A 31 -13.35 1.10 -7.81
N PHE A 32 -13.73 -0.18 -7.87
CA PHE A 32 -14.99 -0.66 -8.41
C PHE A 32 -15.60 -1.68 -7.46
N SER A 33 -16.82 -1.41 -6.98
CA SER A 33 -17.58 -2.32 -6.11
C SER A 33 -16.77 -2.85 -4.91
N GLY A 34 -16.00 -1.98 -4.24
CA GLY A 34 -15.17 -2.33 -3.09
C GLY A 34 -13.84 -3.03 -3.40
N ILE A 35 -13.49 -3.21 -4.68
CA ILE A 35 -12.18 -3.70 -5.13
C ILE A 35 -11.37 -2.54 -5.64
N SER A 36 -10.15 -2.41 -5.17
CA SER A 36 -9.24 -1.34 -5.56
C SER A 36 -7.96 -1.87 -6.17
N ALA A 37 -7.53 -1.25 -7.27
CA ALA A 37 -6.17 -1.36 -7.77
C ALA A 37 -5.41 -0.07 -7.43
N ALA A 38 -4.22 -0.21 -6.87
CA ALA A 38 -3.36 0.91 -6.50
C ALA A 38 -2.01 0.79 -7.20
N VAL A 39 -1.56 1.88 -7.82
CA VAL A 39 -0.30 1.99 -8.55
C VAL A 39 0.75 2.64 -7.65
N TRP A 40 1.95 2.08 -7.63
CA TRP A 40 3.06 2.52 -6.80
C TRP A 40 4.32 2.66 -7.66
N PRO A 41 5.10 3.73 -7.50
CA PRO A 41 6.41 3.82 -8.13
C PRO A 41 7.34 2.76 -7.50
N LYS A 42 8.15 2.13 -8.33
CA LYS A 42 9.13 1.13 -7.91
C LYS A 42 10.43 1.38 -8.64
N GLN A 43 11.52 1.56 -7.90
CA GLN A 43 12.86 1.55 -8.47
C GLN A 43 13.39 0.12 -8.48
N ILE A 44 13.86 -0.34 -9.63
CA ILE A 44 14.52 -1.63 -9.79
C ILE A 44 16.02 -1.39 -9.98
N PRO A 45 16.88 -2.06 -9.18
CA PRO A 45 18.32 -2.04 -9.41
C PRO A 45 18.63 -2.61 -10.79
N SER A 46 19.48 -1.93 -11.57
CA SER A 46 19.92 -2.41 -12.88
C SER A 46 21.40 -2.77 -12.87
N ALA A 47 21.81 -3.71 -13.72
CA ALA A 47 23.16 -4.24 -13.77
C ALA A 47 24.20 -3.18 -14.17
N ASP A 48 23.77 -2.16 -14.90
CA ASP A 48 24.49 -0.96 -15.32
C ASP A 48 24.61 0.11 -14.21
N GLY A 49 24.16 -0.19 -12.98
CA GLY A 49 24.31 0.69 -11.81
C GLY A 49 23.36 1.89 -11.79
N LYS A 50 22.57 2.10 -12.84
CA LYS A 50 21.51 3.12 -12.88
C LYS A 50 20.16 2.49 -12.51
N PRO A 51 19.48 2.95 -11.44
CA PRO A 51 18.17 2.43 -11.10
C PRO A 51 17.17 2.77 -12.22
N ARG A 52 16.34 1.80 -12.58
CA ARG A 52 15.23 2.02 -13.52
C ARG A 52 13.95 2.20 -12.75
N GLU A 53 13.18 3.21 -13.12
CA GLU A 53 11.84 3.40 -12.59
C GLU A 53 10.85 2.51 -13.32
N THR A 54 9.92 1.95 -12.57
CA THR A 54 8.77 1.20 -13.08
C THR A 54 7.59 1.40 -12.14
N TRP A 55 6.47 0.78 -12.47
CA TRP A 55 5.26 0.81 -11.65
C TRP A 55 4.89 -0.59 -11.17
N MET A 56 4.38 -0.66 -9.95
CA MET A 56 3.80 -1.86 -9.37
C MET A 56 2.32 -1.62 -9.12
N VAL A 57 1.47 -2.58 -9.47
CA VAL A 57 0.03 -2.53 -9.22
C VAL A 57 -0.34 -3.55 -8.14
N SER A 58 -1.04 -3.10 -7.10
CA SER A 58 -1.58 -3.96 -6.05
C SER A 58 -3.11 -3.98 -6.10
N LEU A 59 -3.72 -5.16 -6.03
CA LEU A 59 -5.17 -5.33 -6.02
C LEU A 59 -5.67 -5.73 -4.63
N THR A 60 -6.68 -5.06 -4.10
CA THR A 60 -7.21 -5.31 -2.75
C THR A 60 -8.73 -5.12 -2.71
N ARG A 61 -9.45 -6.04 -2.09
CA ARG A 61 -10.88 -5.89 -1.76
C ARG A 61 -11.05 -5.37 -0.34
N SER A 62 -11.90 -4.37 -0.17
CA SER A 62 -12.36 -3.87 1.12
C SER A 62 -13.81 -4.27 1.35
N TYR A 63 -14.13 -4.80 2.52
CA TYR A 63 -15.51 -5.18 2.87
C TYR A 63 -15.77 -4.93 4.35
N ARG A 64 -17.05 -4.83 4.73
CA ARG A 64 -17.46 -4.75 6.14
C ARG A 64 -17.67 -6.13 6.71
N ASP A 65 -17.15 -6.34 7.91
CA ASP A 65 -17.40 -7.51 8.74
C ASP A 65 -17.86 -7.01 10.12
N GLY A 66 -19.18 -7.07 10.35
CA GLY A 66 -19.80 -6.37 11.48
C GLY A 66 -19.55 -4.87 11.43
N ASN A 67 -18.92 -4.34 12.48
CA ASN A 67 -18.59 -2.93 12.61
C ASN A 67 -17.16 -2.58 12.13
N GLU A 68 -16.43 -3.55 11.59
CA GLU A 68 -15.05 -3.38 11.14
C GLU A 68 -14.94 -3.37 9.61
N THR A 69 -14.02 -2.58 9.07
CA THR A 69 -13.66 -2.65 7.64
C THR A 69 -12.40 -3.49 7.48
N LYS A 70 -12.50 -4.59 6.73
CA LYS A 70 -11.39 -5.52 6.47
C LYS A 70 -10.90 -5.39 5.03
N ARG A 71 -9.63 -5.75 4.80
CA ARG A 71 -8.98 -5.76 3.49
C ARG A 71 -8.42 -7.15 3.19
N THR A 72 -8.56 -7.62 1.95
CA THR A 72 -8.04 -8.93 1.51
C THR A 72 -7.60 -8.91 0.05
N HIS A 73 -6.75 -9.86 -0.33
CA HIS A 73 -6.35 -10.13 -1.72
C HIS A 73 -7.12 -11.31 -2.34
N VAL A 74 -7.99 -11.98 -1.56
CA VAL A 74 -8.83 -13.09 -2.04
C VAL A 74 -10.08 -12.51 -2.71
N LEU A 75 -10.36 -12.97 -3.93
CA LEU A 75 -11.50 -12.55 -4.73
C LEU A 75 -12.46 -13.72 -4.96
N PHE A 76 -13.75 -13.48 -4.78
CA PHE A 76 -14.81 -14.43 -5.17
C PHE A 76 -15.21 -14.22 -6.65
N PRO A 77 -15.91 -15.17 -7.29
CA PRO A 77 -16.27 -15.07 -8.71
C PRO A 77 -16.96 -13.75 -9.12
N GLU A 78 -17.87 -13.24 -8.29
CA GLU A 78 -18.58 -11.98 -8.50
C GLU A 78 -17.69 -10.73 -8.46
N HIS A 79 -16.48 -10.86 -7.93
CA HIS A 79 -15.49 -9.79 -7.82
C HIS A 79 -14.56 -9.73 -9.05
N LEU A 80 -14.58 -10.72 -9.92
CA LEU A 80 -13.63 -10.81 -11.04
C LEU A 80 -13.83 -9.71 -12.07
N LEU A 81 -15.08 -9.35 -12.38
CA LEU A 81 -15.37 -8.28 -13.33
C LEU A 81 -14.97 -6.89 -12.78
N PRO A 82 -15.35 -6.48 -11.55
CA PRO A 82 -14.86 -5.22 -11.00
C PRO A 82 -13.34 -5.18 -10.83
N ALA A 83 -12.71 -6.33 -10.52
CA ALA A 83 -11.25 -6.43 -10.45
C ALA A 83 -10.56 -6.20 -11.80
N SER A 84 -11.09 -6.77 -12.89
CA SER A 84 -10.53 -6.57 -14.22
C SER A 84 -10.62 -5.11 -14.64
N MET A 85 -11.76 -4.45 -14.38
CA MET A 85 -11.94 -3.03 -14.63
C MET A 85 -10.95 -2.16 -13.85
N ALA A 86 -10.72 -2.47 -12.56
CA ALA A 86 -9.71 -1.80 -11.75
C ALA A 86 -8.30 -1.94 -12.35
N LEU A 87 -7.95 -3.14 -12.82
CA LEU A 87 -6.64 -3.38 -13.43
C LEU A 87 -6.48 -2.69 -14.79
N ILE A 88 -7.53 -2.70 -15.63
CA ILE A 88 -7.52 -2.00 -16.93
C ILE A 88 -7.31 -0.49 -16.70
N LYS A 89 -8.03 0.13 -15.77
CA LYS A 89 -7.84 1.55 -15.46
C LYS A 89 -6.47 1.87 -14.88
N ALA A 90 -5.90 0.97 -14.07
CA ALA A 90 -4.53 1.14 -13.59
C ALA A 90 -3.50 1.04 -14.74
N TRP A 91 -3.73 0.17 -15.72
CA TRP A 91 -2.89 0.06 -16.91
C TRP A 91 -2.99 1.30 -17.79
N GLU A 92 -4.19 1.79 -18.09
CA GLU A 92 -4.41 3.03 -18.85
C GLU A 92 -3.68 4.22 -18.22
N PHE A 93 -3.74 4.36 -16.89
CA PHE A 93 -3.00 5.39 -16.16
C PHE A 93 -1.47 5.29 -16.39
N ILE A 94 -0.92 4.07 -16.41
CA ILE A 94 0.51 3.84 -16.64
C ILE A 94 0.90 4.17 -18.08
N GLU A 95 0.10 3.74 -19.07
CA GLU A 95 0.34 4.05 -20.49
C GLU A 95 0.28 5.56 -20.78
N ASN A 96 -0.58 6.30 -20.06
CA ASN A 96 -0.65 7.76 -20.11
C ASN A 96 0.52 8.46 -19.37
N GLY A 97 1.59 7.74 -19.04
CA GLY A 97 2.78 8.28 -18.39
C GLY A 97 2.61 8.58 -16.90
N GLY A 98 1.59 8.01 -16.25
CA GLY A 98 1.28 8.28 -14.85
C GLY A 98 0.69 9.67 -14.61
N ILE A 99 0.15 10.29 -15.65
CA ILE A 99 -0.56 11.58 -15.58
C ILE A 99 -2.05 11.27 -15.45
N ALA A 100 -2.69 11.76 -14.39
CA ALA A 100 -4.13 11.65 -14.28
C ALA A 100 -4.78 12.50 -15.38
N GLU A 101 -5.72 11.92 -16.13
CA GLU A 101 -6.52 12.71 -17.08
C GLU A 101 -7.24 13.81 -16.30
N GLU A 102 -7.07 15.07 -16.73
CA GLU A 102 -7.86 16.17 -16.23
C GLU A 102 -9.33 15.83 -16.50
N GLN A 103 -10.11 15.62 -15.43
CA GLN A 103 -11.55 15.58 -15.54
C GLN A 103 -11.98 16.97 -15.99
N ASN A 104 -12.24 17.13 -17.29
CA ASN A 104 -13.00 18.26 -17.78
C ASN A 104 -14.42 18.11 -17.23
N ASP A 105 -14.69 18.78 -16.11
CA ASP A 105 -16.05 18.98 -15.61
C ASP A 105 -16.84 19.73 -16.70
N ALA A 106 -17.74 19.00 -17.36
CA ALA A 106 -18.70 19.52 -18.32
C ALA A 106 -20.08 19.70 -17.68
#